data_AF-A0A6J4PVX4-F1
#
_entry.id   AF-A0A6J4PVX4-F1
#
_cell.length_a   1.000
_cell.length_b   1.000
_cell.length_c   1.000
_cell.angle_alpha   90.00
_cell.angle_beta   90.00
_cell.angle_gamma   90.00
#
_symmetry.space_group_name_H-M   'P 1'
#
loop_
_entity.id
_entity.type
_entity.pdbx_description
1 polymer ?
#
loop_
_entity_poly.entity_id
_entity_poly.type
_entity_poly.pdbx_seq_one_letter_code
_entity_poly.pdbx_strand_id
1 'polypeptide(L)'
;MKELACCYTAFVEGRSPSLPPLPIQYTDFADWQRRWLQGEVLEKQLAYWRTQLQSLPVLQLPSDRPRPAVQTYRGATYPLQISATLTQALETLSQQSGASLFMTLLAAFQTLLYRYTGQTDIAIGCPIANRHRSELEGLIGFFVNSLVLRSNLSGDPTFRTVLERVRNVALEAYKHQDLPFEKLVEALDPDRDLSRNPLFQVAFALQNAPMQPLELPGLTLTPAPLESGSTRFDLEVHLWEPAHGLRSLWQSQEGLSGFISYSTDLFDRDRIGRLIGHFQTLLEGIVANPDASLSALPLLTPAEQQQLTAWNRSPLAPLKKQPEVSLLKDLGGSRCFHHLFEAQVALAPEAIALVSEQGALTYRELNQQADQLAQTLHQMGTRPGDLVGLCVDRSADMVIGILGILKAGGAYVPLDPNYPDDRLHFMLTDTQVPLLLTQSWLVEQLPRSQATILCLDQPLPLAPSPQREQVESEGC
;
A
#
# COMPACT_ATOMS: atom_id res chain seq x y z
N MET A 1 23.15 38.95 1.28
CA MET A 1 24.43 38.35 0.80
C MET A 1 25.14 39.21 -0.24
N LYS A 2 24.51 39.57 -1.37
CA LYS A 2 25.13 40.44 -2.40
C LYS A 2 25.61 41.79 -1.85
N GLU A 3 24.78 42.47 -1.05
CA GLU A 3 25.16 43.74 -0.40
C GLU A 3 26.33 43.57 0.58
N LEU A 4 26.34 42.49 1.36
CA LEU A 4 27.45 42.15 2.25
C LEU A 4 28.77 41.97 1.47
N ALA A 5 28.72 41.26 0.34
CA ALA A 5 29.88 41.09 -0.56
C ALA A 5 30.39 42.44 -1.09
N CYS A 6 29.46 43.28 -1.56
CA CYS A 6 29.78 44.61 -2.09
C CYS A 6 30.45 45.49 -1.02
N CYS A 7 29.88 45.52 0.19
CA CYS A 7 30.44 46.28 1.31
C CYS A 7 31.82 45.76 1.72
N TYR A 8 31.96 44.44 1.88
CA TYR A 8 33.23 43.83 2.26
C TYR A 8 34.34 44.15 1.24
N THR A 9 34.09 43.90 -0.05
CA THR A 9 35.07 44.15 -1.12
C THR A 9 35.47 45.61 -1.19
N ALA A 10 34.51 46.54 -1.06
CA ALA A 10 34.83 47.98 -1.04
C ALA A 10 35.75 48.35 0.12
N PHE A 11 35.47 47.85 1.34
CA PHE A 11 36.29 48.16 2.51
C PHE A 11 37.69 47.54 2.46
N VAL A 12 37.83 46.31 1.95
CA VAL A 12 39.14 45.66 1.73
C VAL A 12 40.02 46.47 0.78
N GLU A 13 39.42 47.08 -0.24
CA GLU A 13 40.13 47.89 -1.24
C GLU A 13 40.29 49.37 -0.84
N GLY A 14 39.86 49.77 0.36
CA GLY A 14 39.93 51.16 0.81
C GLY A 14 38.98 52.12 0.06
N ARG A 15 37.92 51.59 -0.56
CA ARG A 15 36.88 52.34 -1.28
C ARG A 15 35.61 52.44 -0.45
N SER A 16 34.79 53.46 -0.71
CA SER A 16 33.43 53.52 -0.14
C SER A 16 32.48 52.60 -0.91
N PRO A 17 31.61 51.82 -0.24
CA PRO A 17 30.64 50.97 -0.91
C PRO A 17 29.61 51.80 -1.67
N SER A 18 29.23 51.32 -2.85
CA SER A 18 28.20 51.93 -3.69
C SER A 18 27.11 50.90 -3.93
N LEU A 19 26.00 51.03 -3.19
CA LEU A 19 24.80 50.25 -3.41
C LEU A 19 23.79 51.07 -4.21
N PRO A 20 23.16 50.51 -5.25
CA PRO A 20 22.11 51.23 -5.97
C PRO A 20 20.97 51.57 -5.02
N PRO A 21 20.37 52.77 -5.10
CA PRO A 21 19.21 53.10 -4.28
C PRO A 21 18.04 52.17 -4.63
N LEU A 22 17.28 51.78 -3.62
CA LEU A 22 16.09 50.96 -3.83
C LEU A 22 14.99 51.79 -4.51
N PRO A 23 14.34 51.28 -5.57
CA PRO A 23 13.29 52.01 -6.28
C PRO A 23 12.02 52.20 -5.44
N ILE A 24 11.76 51.28 -4.49
CA ILE A 24 10.65 51.28 -3.53
C ILE A 24 11.11 50.67 -2.20
N GLN A 25 10.34 50.87 -1.14
CA GLN A 25 10.53 50.23 0.16
C GLN A 25 9.49 49.13 0.39
N TYR A 26 9.76 48.23 1.34
CA TYR A 26 8.80 47.17 1.70
C TYR A 26 7.45 47.72 2.18
N THR A 27 7.45 48.89 2.83
CA THR A 27 6.24 49.61 3.24
C THR A 27 5.38 50.03 2.07
N ASP A 28 6.00 50.41 0.95
CA ASP A 28 5.30 50.83 -0.26
C ASP A 28 4.59 49.63 -0.90
N PHE A 29 5.27 48.48 -0.94
CA PHE A 29 4.66 47.21 -1.37
C PHE A 29 3.47 46.83 -0.48
N ALA A 30 3.61 46.91 0.85
CA ALA A 30 2.56 46.56 1.79
C ALA A 30 1.33 47.50 1.70
N ASP A 31 1.54 48.79 1.44
CA ASP A 31 0.45 49.74 1.17
C ASP A 31 -0.21 49.48 -0.19
N TRP A 32 0.58 49.25 -1.24
CA TRP A 32 0.07 48.89 -2.56
C TRP A 32 -0.79 47.62 -2.53
N GLN A 33 -0.29 46.53 -1.93
CA GLN A 33 -1.01 45.26 -1.85
C GLN A 33 -2.35 45.43 -1.11
N ARG A 34 -2.35 46.19 -0.01
CA ARG A 34 -3.57 46.47 0.76
C ARG A 34 -4.60 47.27 -0.03
N ARG A 35 -4.19 48.22 -0.88
CA ARG A 35 -5.11 49.02 -1.71
C ARG A 35 -5.62 48.25 -2.93
N TRP A 36 -4.75 47.47 -3.56
CA TRP A 36 -5.09 46.68 -4.73
C TRP A 36 -6.01 45.51 -4.38
N LEU A 37 -5.75 44.82 -3.26
CA LEU A 37 -6.51 43.65 -2.83
C LEU A 37 -7.76 44.04 -2.02
N GLN A 38 -8.68 44.79 -2.67
CA GLN A 38 -9.96 45.21 -2.10
C GLN A 38 -11.08 45.09 -3.13
N GLY A 39 -12.34 45.17 -2.67
CA GLY A 39 -13.52 45.17 -3.53
C GLY A 39 -13.57 43.96 -4.47
N GLU A 40 -13.83 44.22 -5.75
CA GLU A 40 -13.97 43.18 -6.78
C GLU A 40 -12.72 42.30 -6.96
N VAL A 41 -11.52 42.86 -6.77
CA VAL A 41 -10.26 42.10 -6.90
C VAL A 41 -10.18 41.04 -5.80
N LEU A 42 -10.44 41.43 -4.56
CA LEU A 42 -10.44 40.51 -3.42
C LEU A 42 -11.51 39.42 -3.59
N GLU A 43 -12.74 39.78 -3.95
CA GLU A 43 -13.81 38.80 -4.15
C GLU A 43 -13.50 37.83 -5.30
N LYS A 44 -12.93 38.30 -6.40
CA LYS A 44 -12.51 37.44 -7.51
C LYS A 44 -11.43 36.44 -7.07
N GLN A 45 -10.46 36.89 -6.28
CA GLN A 45 -9.42 36.03 -5.72
C GLN A 45 -10.03 34.97 -4.79
N LEU A 46 -10.89 35.39 -3.85
CA LEU A 46 -11.55 34.51 -2.90
C LEU A 46 -12.51 33.50 -3.56
N ALA A 47 -13.27 33.92 -4.57
CA ALA A 47 -14.24 33.05 -5.26
C ALA A 47 -13.57 31.83 -5.90
N TYR A 48 -12.39 32.03 -6.52
CA TYR A 48 -11.59 30.93 -7.06
C TYR A 48 -11.20 29.95 -5.96
N TRP A 49 -10.57 30.44 -4.88
CA TRP A 49 -10.05 29.58 -3.83
C TRP A 49 -11.16 28.87 -3.02
N ARG A 50 -12.29 29.54 -2.77
CA ARG A 50 -13.48 28.92 -2.15
C ARG A 50 -13.99 27.75 -2.98
N THR A 51 -13.99 27.88 -4.30
CA THR A 51 -14.40 26.79 -5.21
C THR A 51 -13.37 25.66 -5.19
N GLN A 52 -12.08 25.97 -5.31
CA GLN A 52 -11.02 24.96 -5.37
C GLN A 52 -10.83 24.18 -4.06
N LEU A 53 -11.00 24.85 -2.92
CA LEU A 53 -10.74 24.29 -1.59
C LEU A 53 -12.03 23.92 -0.84
N GLN A 54 -13.16 23.87 -1.54
CA GLN A 54 -14.41 23.41 -0.97
C GLN A 54 -14.28 21.94 -0.52
N SER A 55 -14.69 21.65 0.72
CA SER A 55 -14.67 20.29 1.28
C SER A 55 -13.29 19.62 1.15
N LEU A 56 -12.23 20.38 1.46
CA LEU A 56 -10.85 19.93 1.36
C LEU A 56 -10.61 18.72 2.30
N PRO A 57 -10.25 17.54 1.76
CA PRO A 57 -9.96 16.40 2.62
C PRO A 57 -8.64 16.59 3.36
N VAL A 58 -8.61 16.17 4.63
CA VAL A 58 -7.38 16.13 5.41
C VAL A 58 -6.55 14.92 4.97
N LEU A 59 -5.28 15.16 4.63
CA LEU A 59 -4.35 14.08 4.26
C LEU A 59 -3.99 13.25 5.50
N GLN A 60 -4.19 11.94 5.42
CA GLN A 60 -3.92 10.98 6.48
C GLN A 60 -2.71 10.12 6.10
N LEU A 61 -1.52 10.61 6.45
CA LEU A 61 -0.29 9.85 6.25
C LEU A 61 -0.23 8.67 7.23
N PRO A 62 0.21 7.49 6.78
CA PRO A 62 0.42 6.37 7.68
C PRO A 62 1.68 6.65 8.53
N SER A 63 1.46 7.05 9.78
CA SER A 63 2.49 7.40 10.76
C SER A 63 2.92 6.20 11.60
N ASP A 64 4.12 6.27 12.18
CA ASP A 64 4.66 5.22 13.07
C ASP A 64 4.14 5.39 14.51
N ARG A 65 3.61 6.58 14.82
CA ARG A 65 3.08 6.96 16.14
C ARG A 65 1.70 7.62 16.00
N PRO A 66 0.85 7.56 17.05
CA PRO A 66 -0.39 8.32 17.08
C PRO A 66 -0.10 9.83 17.05
N ARG A 67 -0.94 10.58 16.33
CA ARG A 67 -0.82 12.03 16.28
C ARG A 67 -1.05 12.65 17.68
N PRO A 68 -0.19 13.55 18.16
CA PRO A 68 -0.41 14.25 19.41
C PRO A 68 -1.64 15.19 19.33
N ALA A 69 -2.33 15.40 20.45
CA ALA A 69 -3.52 16.26 20.50
C ALA A 69 -3.23 17.75 20.18
N VAL A 70 -1.98 18.18 20.37
CA VAL A 70 -1.50 19.51 20.00
C VAL A 70 -0.23 19.34 19.19
N GLN A 71 -0.16 20.03 18.06
CA GLN A 71 0.99 20.00 17.18
C GLN A 71 2.21 20.55 17.90
N THR A 72 3.30 19.80 17.87
CA THR A 72 4.62 20.32 18.21
C THR A 72 5.42 20.59 16.94
N TYR A 73 6.49 21.36 17.08
CA TYR A 73 7.38 21.70 15.98
C TYR A 73 8.65 20.86 15.96
N ARG A 74 8.71 19.74 16.69
CA ARG A 74 9.90 18.86 16.67
C ARG A 74 10.04 18.18 15.32
N GLY A 75 11.22 18.27 14.73
CA GLY A 75 11.47 17.72 13.42
C GLY A 75 12.91 17.27 13.23
N ALA A 76 13.09 16.47 12.18
CA ALA A 76 14.39 16.08 11.69
C ALA A 76 14.37 16.14 10.16
N THR A 77 15.56 16.11 9.57
CA THR A 77 15.74 16.13 8.12
C THR A 77 16.35 14.83 7.63
N TYR A 78 15.94 14.37 6.44
CA TYR A 78 16.56 13.25 5.75
C TYR A 78 16.97 13.70 4.33
N PRO A 79 18.22 13.46 3.89
CA PRO A 79 18.69 13.91 2.58
C PRO A 79 17.98 13.20 1.42
N LEU A 80 17.71 13.95 0.36
CA LEU A 80 17.14 13.46 -0.88
C LEU A 80 18.04 13.89 -2.04
N GLN A 81 18.38 12.97 -2.92
CA GLN A 81 19.18 13.25 -4.11
C GLN A 81 18.54 12.58 -5.33
N ILE A 82 18.53 13.29 -6.45
CA ILE A 82 18.05 12.78 -7.74
C ILE A 82 19.21 12.96 -8.71
N SER A 83 19.61 11.87 -9.37
CA SER A 83 20.78 11.89 -10.26
C SER A 83 20.60 12.87 -11.42
N ALA A 84 21.71 13.35 -11.98
CA ALA A 84 21.70 14.21 -13.16
C ALA A 84 20.95 13.57 -14.34
N THR A 85 21.19 12.29 -14.59
CA THR A 85 20.52 11.53 -15.65
C THR A 85 19.00 11.50 -15.46
N LEU A 86 18.54 11.23 -14.24
CA LEU A 86 17.11 11.19 -13.94
C LEU A 86 16.49 12.59 -14.00
N THR A 87 17.21 13.61 -13.52
CA THR A 87 16.79 15.02 -13.60
C THR A 87 16.59 15.45 -15.05
N GLN A 88 17.56 15.19 -15.93
CA GLN A 88 17.46 15.54 -17.35
C GLN A 88 16.30 14.83 -18.05
N ALA A 89 16.04 13.57 -17.68
CA ALA A 89 14.94 12.81 -18.23
C ALA A 89 13.57 13.32 -17.75
N LEU A 90 13.47 13.74 -16.48
CA LEU A 90 12.29 14.41 -15.93
C LEU A 90 12.05 15.78 -16.59
N GLU A 91 13.10 16.56 -16.85
CA GLU A 91 12.99 17.82 -17.61
C GLU A 91 12.47 17.57 -19.03
N THR A 92 12.98 16.54 -19.69
CA THR A 92 12.52 16.15 -21.04
C THR A 92 11.04 15.78 -21.02
N LEU A 93 10.60 14.97 -20.06
CA LEU A 93 9.20 14.62 -19.87
C LEU A 93 8.32 15.85 -19.58
N SER A 94 8.85 16.78 -18.77
CA SER A 94 8.19 18.04 -18.44
C SER A 94 7.95 18.86 -19.70
N GLN A 95 8.98 19.06 -20.52
CA GLN A 95 8.91 19.78 -21.79
C GLN A 95 7.92 19.14 -22.77
N GLN A 96 7.98 17.82 -22.94
CA GLN A 96 7.05 17.06 -23.80
C GLN A 96 5.58 17.21 -23.37
N SER A 97 5.33 17.42 -22.08
CA SER A 97 4.00 17.60 -21.51
C SER A 97 3.61 19.07 -21.35
N GLY A 98 4.44 20.02 -21.81
CA GLY A 98 4.23 21.46 -21.61
C GLY A 98 4.17 21.88 -20.14
N ALA A 99 4.80 21.11 -19.26
CA ALA A 99 4.83 21.33 -17.81
C ALA A 99 6.23 21.79 -17.36
N SER A 100 6.31 22.40 -16.18
CA SER A 100 7.59 22.70 -15.54
C SER A 100 8.11 21.49 -14.76
N LEU A 101 9.41 21.45 -14.47
CA LEU A 101 10.01 20.42 -13.61
C LEU A 101 9.31 20.36 -12.23
N PHE A 102 8.95 21.52 -11.67
CA PHE A 102 8.17 21.60 -10.44
C PHE A 102 6.84 20.84 -10.54
N MET A 103 6.08 21.05 -11.62
CA MET A 103 4.78 20.37 -11.81
C MET A 103 4.96 18.86 -11.95
N THR A 104 5.99 18.41 -12.65
CA THR A 104 6.31 16.98 -12.81
C THR A 104 6.67 16.33 -11.48
N LEU A 105 7.54 16.95 -10.69
CA LEU A 105 7.93 16.43 -9.38
C LEU A 105 6.76 16.48 -8.38
N LEU A 106 5.95 17.53 -8.42
CA LEU A 106 4.74 17.64 -7.60
C LEU A 106 3.73 16.54 -7.95
N ALA A 107 3.48 16.28 -9.24
CA ALA A 107 2.61 15.20 -9.70
C ALA A 107 3.13 13.81 -9.27
N ALA A 108 4.45 13.60 -9.36
CA ALA A 108 5.09 12.37 -8.89
C ALA A 108 4.94 12.20 -7.37
N PHE A 109 5.09 13.29 -6.61
CA PHE A 109 4.94 13.26 -5.17
C PHE A 109 3.48 13.07 -4.73
N GLN A 110 2.51 13.69 -5.40
CA GLN A 110 1.08 13.41 -5.21
C GLN A 110 0.76 11.93 -5.53
N THR A 111 1.35 11.37 -6.58
CA THR A 111 1.22 9.94 -6.91
C THR A 111 1.78 9.06 -5.80
N LEU A 112 2.94 9.40 -5.24
CA LEU A 112 3.51 8.70 -4.08
C LEU A 112 2.54 8.71 -2.90
N LEU A 113 1.98 9.87 -2.56
CA LEU A 113 1.03 10.02 -1.46
C LEU A 113 -0.26 9.21 -1.70
N TYR A 114 -0.78 9.22 -2.93
CA TYR A 114 -1.91 8.38 -3.33
C TYR A 114 -1.61 6.89 -3.10
N ARG A 115 -0.42 6.42 -3.51
CA ARG A 115 -0.02 5.02 -3.35
C ARG A 115 0.16 4.59 -1.89
N TYR A 116 0.47 5.53 -1.00
CA TYR A 116 0.62 5.27 0.43
C TYR A 116 -0.70 5.35 1.22
N THR A 117 -1.59 6.25 0.82
CA THR A 117 -2.80 6.58 1.61
C THR A 117 -4.08 6.02 1.02
N GLY A 118 -4.09 5.70 -0.28
CA GLY A 118 -5.30 5.42 -1.05
C GLY A 118 -6.19 6.64 -1.28
N GLN A 119 -5.84 7.82 -0.76
CA GLN A 119 -6.61 9.04 -0.94
C GLN A 119 -6.40 9.59 -2.35
N THR A 120 -7.50 9.77 -3.08
CA THR A 120 -7.49 10.23 -4.48
C THR A 120 -7.50 11.75 -4.60
N ASP A 121 -7.95 12.47 -3.59
CA ASP A 121 -8.02 13.93 -3.57
C ASP A 121 -6.98 14.46 -2.59
N ILE A 122 -5.91 15.07 -3.13
CA ILE A 122 -4.71 15.41 -2.39
C ILE A 122 -4.40 16.89 -2.55
N ALA A 123 -4.27 17.59 -1.42
CA ALA A 123 -3.86 18.99 -1.36
C ALA A 123 -2.46 19.11 -0.75
N ILE A 124 -1.58 19.84 -1.44
CA ILE A 124 -0.20 20.09 -1.01
C ILE A 124 0.05 21.59 -0.96
N GLY A 125 0.71 22.05 0.09
CA GLY A 125 1.19 23.42 0.19
C GLY A 125 2.44 23.65 -0.63
N CYS A 126 2.46 24.71 -1.42
CA CYS A 126 3.58 25.07 -2.27
C CYS A 126 3.99 26.51 -1.98
N PRO A 127 5.12 26.74 -1.27
CA PRO A 127 5.61 28.08 -1.03
C PRO A 127 6.10 28.70 -2.34
N ILE A 128 5.75 29.96 -2.56
CA ILE A 128 6.15 30.76 -3.71
C ILE A 128 6.87 32.02 -3.25
N ALA A 129 7.86 32.49 -4.01
CA ALA A 129 8.62 33.70 -3.65
C ALA A 129 7.79 34.99 -3.68
N ASN A 130 6.72 35.02 -4.49
CA ASN A 130 5.84 36.16 -4.73
C ASN A 130 6.57 37.47 -5.13
N ARG A 131 7.69 37.34 -5.87
CA ARG A 131 8.50 38.45 -6.39
C ARG A 131 8.36 38.54 -7.91
N HIS A 132 7.14 38.75 -8.40
CA HIS A 132 6.83 38.76 -9.83
C HIS A 132 7.10 40.11 -10.53
N ARG A 133 7.65 41.09 -9.80
CA ARG A 133 7.98 42.43 -10.29
C ARG A 133 9.47 42.70 -10.07
N SER A 134 10.12 43.32 -11.04
CA SER A 134 11.57 43.57 -11.00
C SER A 134 11.96 44.49 -9.83
N GLU A 135 11.08 45.41 -9.44
CA GLU A 135 11.28 46.30 -8.29
C GLU A 135 11.36 45.55 -6.95
N LEU A 136 10.82 44.32 -6.89
CA LEU A 136 10.80 43.48 -5.69
C LEU A 136 12.02 42.56 -5.58
N GLU A 137 12.78 42.33 -6.65
CA GLU A 137 13.87 41.35 -6.66
C GLU A 137 14.96 41.69 -5.63
N GLY A 138 15.33 42.96 -5.55
CA GLY A 138 16.38 43.47 -4.66
C GLY A 138 15.94 43.77 -3.23
N LEU A 139 14.63 43.74 -2.92
CA LEU A 139 14.12 44.20 -1.63
C LEU A 139 14.31 43.17 -0.52
N ILE A 140 14.74 43.65 0.64
CA ILE A 140 14.70 42.89 1.89
C ILE A 140 13.28 42.95 2.43
N GLY A 141 12.65 41.79 2.62
CA GLY A 141 11.27 41.68 3.07
C GLY A 141 10.72 40.25 2.95
N PHE A 142 9.62 39.97 3.67
CA PHE A 142 8.96 38.67 3.69
C PHE A 142 7.85 38.59 2.65
N PHE A 143 8.19 38.20 1.42
CA PHE A 143 7.24 38.10 0.32
C PHE A 143 6.65 36.70 0.15
N VAL A 144 7.25 35.67 0.78
CA VAL A 144 6.85 34.28 0.56
C VAL A 144 5.37 34.09 0.88
N ASN A 145 4.62 33.58 -0.09
CA ASN A 145 3.23 33.17 0.08
C ASN A 145 3.11 31.65 -0.10
N SER A 146 2.01 31.05 0.35
CA SER A 146 1.77 29.61 0.20
C SER A 146 0.51 29.36 -0.60
N LEU A 147 0.63 28.59 -1.68
CA LEU A 147 -0.50 28.14 -2.50
C LEU A 147 -0.90 26.72 -2.09
N VAL A 148 -2.20 26.41 -2.16
CA VAL A 148 -2.69 25.05 -1.92
C VAL A 148 -3.04 24.40 -3.26
N LEU A 149 -2.22 23.47 -3.71
CA LEU A 149 -2.40 22.77 -4.99
C LEU A 149 -3.11 21.44 -4.75
N ARG A 150 -4.40 21.40 -5.12
CA ARG A 150 -5.29 20.24 -4.96
C ARG A 150 -5.42 19.49 -6.28
N SER A 151 -5.19 18.18 -6.26
CA SER A 151 -5.29 17.32 -7.44
C SER A 151 -6.16 16.11 -7.16
N ASN A 152 -6.94 15.71 -8.17
CA ASN A 152 -7.73 14.48 -8.15
C ASN A 152 -7.06 13.36 -8.98
N LEU A 153 -6.80 12.23 -8.33
CA LEU A 153 -6.14 11.02 -8.83
C LEU A 153 -7.14 9.84 -8.93
N SER A 154 -8.45 10.09 -8.82
CA SER A 154 -9.50 9.06 -8.91
C SER A 154 -9.51 8.33 -10.26
N GLY A 155 -9.81 7.04 -10.23
CA GLY A 155 -9.96 6.21 -11.44
C GLY A 155 -8.66 5.61 -11.97
N ASP A 156 -7.59 5.63 -11.18
CA ASP A 156 -6.26 5.11 -11.55
C ASP A 156 -5.76 5.63 -12.92
N PRO A 157 -5.69 6.96 -13.12
CA PRO A 157 -5.30 7.54 -14.40
C PRO A 157 -3.84 7.23 -14.77
N THR A 158 -3.41 7.59 -15.97
CA THR A 158 -1.98 7.54 -16.30
C THR A 158 -1.22 8.69 -15.63
N PHE A 159 0.10 8.56 -15.47
CA PHE A 159 0.90 9.65 -14.94
C PHE A 159 0.78 10.93 -15.79
N ARG A 160 0.78 10.81 -17.12
CA ARG A 160 0.61 11.95 -18.03
C ARG A 160 -0.70 12.71 -17.77
N THR A 161 -1.80 12.00 -17.53
CA THR A 161 -3.08 12.63 -17.18
C THR A 161 -3.01 13.37 -15.84
N VAL A 162 -2.32 12.83 -14.84
CA VAL A 162 -2.11 13.53 -13.56
C VAL A 162 -1.24 14.77 -13.76
N LEU A 163 -0.16 14.67 -14.53
CA LEU A 163 0.71 15.80 -14.83
C LEU A 163 -0.04 16.93 -15.53
N GLU A 164 -0.92 16.60 -16.48
CA GLU A 164 -1.78 17.59 -17.14
C GLU A 164 -2.73 18.27 -16.14
N ARG A 165 -3.36 17.50 -15.25
CA ARG A 165 -4.24 18.06 -14.19
C ARG A 165 -3.46 18.99 -13.27
N VAL A 166 -2.28 18.57 -12.80
CA VAL A 166 -1.41 19.37 -11.93
C VAL A 166 -0.96 20.65 -12.64
N ARG A 167 -0.57 20.56 -13.91
CA ARG A 167 -0.22 21.74 -14.72
C ARG A 167 -1.37 22.74 -14.75
N ASN A 168 -2.59 22.28 -15.06
CA ASN A 168 -3.75 23.16 -15.15
C ASN A 168 -4.08 23.80 -13.79
N VAL A 169 -4.06 23.01 -12.70
CA VAL A 169 -4.27 23.51 -11.33
C VAL A 169 -3.22 24.55 -10.95
N ALA A 170 -1.94 24.29 -11.22
CA ALA A 170 -0.85 25.20 -10.90
C ALA A 170 -0.95 26.51 -11.70
N LEU A 171 -1.24 26.45 -13.00
CA LEU A 171 -1.40 27.64 -13.85
C LEU A 171 -2.57 28.52 -13.41
N GLU A 172 -3.72 27.93 -13.05
CA GLU A 172 -4.84 28.69 -12.50
C GLU A 172 -4.50 29.26 -11.11
N ALA A 173 -3.88 28.47 -10.23
CA ALA A 173 -3.45 28.95 -8.92
C ALA A 173 -2.48 30.14 -9.01
N TYR A 174 -1.58 30.17 -10.01
CA TYR A 174 -0.66 31.29 -10.21
C TYR A 174 -1.35 32.59 -10.63
N LYS A 175 -2.50 32.54 -11.31
CA LYS A 175 -3.31 33.75 -11.58
C LYS A 175 -3.91 34.34 -10.30
N HIS A 176 -3.97 33.52 -9.24
CA HIS A 176 -4.60 33.84 -7.97
C HIS A 176 -3.62 33.89 -6.79
N GLN A 177 -2.32 33.99 -7.09
CA GLN A 177 -1.25 33.82 -6.10
C GLN A 177 -1.02 35.01 -5.17
N ASP A 178 -1.57 36.18 -5.49
CA ASP A 178 -1.37 37.40 -4.72
C ASP A 178 -2.24 37.48 -3.45
N LEU A 179 -3.21 36.57 -3.29
CA LEU A 179 -4.02 36.46 -2.08
C LEU A 179 -3.15 35.88 -0.93
N PRO A 180 -2.93 36.62 0.17
CA PRO A 180 -2.16 36.12 1.30
C PRO A 180 -2.79 34.85 1.90
N PHE A 181 -1.96 33.86 2.23
CA PHE A 181 -2.40 32.60 2.81
C PHE A 181 -3.25 32.79 4.08
N GLU A 182 -2.88 33.75 4.95
CA GLU A 182 -3.63 34.02 6.18
C GLU A 182 -5.04 34.53 5.89
N LYS A 183 -5.21 35.37 4.86
CA LYS A 183 -6.52 35.84 4.41
C LYS A 183 -7.36 34.71 3.80
N LEU A 184 -6.70 33.76 3.12
CA LEU A 184 -7.36 32.58 2.60
C LEU A 184 -7.88 31.68 3.74
N VAL A 185 -7.07 31.43 4.76
CA VAL A 185 -7.48 30.66 5.94
C VAL A 185 -8.65 31.34 6.66
N GLU A 186 -8.56 32.66 6.88
CA GLU A 186 -9.63 33.46 7.48
C GLU A 186 -10.95 33.37 6.68
N ALA A 187 -10.87 33.40 5.35
CA ALA A 187 -12.06 33.41 4.49
C ALA A 187 -12.69 32.02 4.27
N LEU A 188 -11.93 30.94 4.47
CA LEU A 188 -12.43 29.56 4.41
C LEU A 188 -12.95 29.07 5.76
N ASP A 189 -12.45 29.64 6.86
CA ASP A 189 -12.80 29.31 8.24
C ASP A 189 -12.88 27.78 8.50
N PRO A 190 -11.79 27.02 8.25
CA PRO A 190 -11.79 25.58 8.43
C PRO A 190 -11.91 25.20 9.92
N ASP A 191 -12.42 23.99 10.18
CA ASP A 191 -12.52 23.45 11.53
C ASP A 191 -11.19 23.52 12.27
N ARG A 192 -11.21 24.09 13.48
CA ARG A 192 -10.01 24.29 14.27
C ARG A 192 -9.52 22.97 14.87
N ASP A 193 -8.44 22.45 14.32
CA ASP A 193 -7.68 21.31 14.84
C ASP A 193 -6.31 21.77 15.36
N LEU A 194 -6.07 21.64 16.68
CA LEU A 194 -4.79 22.04 17.29
C LEU A 194 -3.64 21.10 16.94
N SER A 195 -3.93 19.92 16.38
CA SER A 195 -2.94 18.90 16.00
C SER A 195 -2.44 19.03 14.55
N ARG A 196 -2.99 19.97 13.77
CA ARG A 196 -2.74 20.10 12.33
C ARG A 196 -2.69 21.55 11.86
N ASN A 197 -1.99 21.76 10.75
CA ASN A 197 -2.14 22.97 9.96
C ASN A 197 -3.54 23.03 9.30
N PRO A 198 -4.08 24.23 9.06
CA PRO A 198 -5.49 24.41 8.68
C PRO A 198 -5.87 23.88 7.30
N LEU A 199 -4.97 23.98 6.30
CA LEU A 199 -5.32 23.65 4.90
C LEU A 199 -4.49 22.49 4.30
N PHE A 200 -3.28 22.25 4.77
CA PHE A 200 -2.45 21.15 4.25
C PHE A 200 -1.44 20.69 5.29
N GLN A 201 -1.15 19.39 5.28
CA GLN A 201 -0.22 18.77 6.23
C GLN A 201 1.16 18.51 5.61
N VAL A 202 1.24 18.57 4.29
CA VAL A 202 2.44 18.32 3.52
C VAL A 202 2.74 19.49 2.62
N ALA A 203 4.01 19.88 2.56
CA ALA A 203 4.48 20.93 1.68
C ALA A 203 5.56 20.43 0.70
N PHE A 204 5.60 21.04 -0.48
CA PHE A 204 6.53 20.68 -1.55
C PHE A 204 7.10 21.96 -2.18
N ALA A 205 8.43 22.09 -2.11
CA ALA A 205 9.17 23.25 -2.60
C ALA A 205 10.29 22.83 -3.54
N LEU A 206 10.38 23.50 -4.69
CA LEU A 206 11.51 23.44 -5.60
C LEU A 206 12.12 24.84 -5.72
N GLN A 207 13.37 25.00 -5.31
CA GLN A 207 14.11 26.26 -5.43
C GLN A 207 15.01 26.22 -6.66
N ASN A 208 14.64 26.99 -7.68
CA ASN A 208 15.40 27.12 -8.93
C ASN A 208 16.28 28.38 -8.98
N ALA A 209 16.33 29.16 -7.89
CA ALA A 209 17.13 30.37 -7.84
C ALA A 209 18.62 30.01 -7.64
N PRO A 210 19.53 30.43 -8.53
CA PRO A 210 20.95 30.13 -8.38
C PRO A 210 21.48 30.80 -7.12
N MET A 211 21.81 30.00 -6.11
CA MET A 211 22.60 30.43 -4.95
C MET A 211 24.03 30.65 -5.42
N GLN A 212 24.33 31.84 -5.94
CA GLN A 212 25.71 32.18 -6.26
C GLN A 212 26.56 32.09 -4.98
N PRO A 213 27.73 31.42 -5.03
CA PRO A 213 28.65 31.44 -3.90
C PRO A 213 28.96 32.89 -3.53
N LEU A 214 28.92 33.18 -2.23
CA LEU A 214 29.34 34.48 -1.74
C LEU A 214 30.87 34.56 -1.90
N GLU A 215 31.33 35.32 -2.90
CA GLU A 215 32.75 35.54 -3.13
C GLU A 215 33.22 36.76 -2.31
N LEU A 216 34.17 36.52 -1.41
CA LEU A 216 34.80 37.55 -0.59
C LEU A 216 36.32 37.52 -0.84
N PRO A 217 36.96 38.64 -1.23
CA PRO A 217 38.41 38.71 -1.37
C PRO A 217 39.16 38.16 -0.14
N GLY A 218 40.05 37.20 -0.39
CA GLY A 218 40.91 36.59 0.64
C GLY A 218 40.22 35.59 1.57
N LEU A 219 38.95 35.25 1.35
CA LEU A 219 38.20 34.31 2.18
C LEU A 219 37.55 33.21 1.35
N THR A 220 37.53 32.00 1.91
CA THR A 220 36.73 30.88 1.40
C THR A 220 35.57 30.65 2.36
N LEU A 221 34.34 30.76 1.86
CA LEU A 221 33.15 30.53 2.66
C LEU A 221 32.61 29.12 2.44
N THR A 222 32.40 28.40 3.53
CA THR A 222 31.74 27.09 3.52
C THR A 222 30.42 27.18 4.28
N PRO A 223 29.30 26.76 3.68
CA PRO A 223 28.04 26.66 4.40
C PRO A 223 28.17 25.68 5.56
N ALA A 224 27.82 26.12 6.77
CA ALA A 224 27.68 25.24 7.91
C ALA A 224 26.23 24.71 7.93
N PRO A 225 26.01 23.39 7.93
CA PRO A 225 24.67 22.85 8.07
C PRO A 225 24.12 23.21 9.45
N LEU A 226 22.96 23.87 9.48
CA LEU A 226 22.21 24.09 10.70
C LEU A 226 21.07 23.06 10.71
N GLU A 227 21.16 22.05 11.56
CA GLU A 227 20.01 21.17 11.81
C GLU A 227 18.98 21.98 12.57
N SER A 228 17.93 22.41 11.87
CA SER A 228 16.89 23.28 12.47
C SER A 228 16.09 22.55 13.55
N GLY A 229 16.22 21.22 13.68
CA GLY A 229 15.57 20.37 14.70
C GLY A 229 14.05 20.52 14.76
N SER A 230 13.46 21.17 13.75
CA SER A 230 12.09 21.62 13.76
C SER A 230 11.45 21.54 12.39
N THR A 231 10.15 21.30 12.37
CA THR A 231 9.30 21.31 11.17
C THR A 231 7.95 21.90 11.51
N ARG A 232 7.35 22.59 10.55
CA ARG A 232 5.98 23.12 10.66
C ARG A 232 4.93 22.17 10.09
N PHE A 233 5.36 21.17 9.34
CA PHE A 233 4.51 20.24 8.60
C PHE A 233 4.79 18.80 9.02
N ASP A 234 3.85 17.91 8.72
CA ASP A 234 4.07 16.48 8.91
C ASP A 234 5.26 16.02 8.05
N LEU A 235 5.27 16.46 6.78
CA LEU A 235 6.36 16.32 5.82
C LEU A 235 6.53 17.60 5.00
N GLU A 236 7.75 18.01 4.74
CA GLU A 236 8.09 19.10 3.84
C GLU A 236 9.26 18.71 2.95
N VAL A 237 9.03 18.67 1.64
CA VAL A 237 10.05 18.33 0.66
C VAL A 237 10.69 19.61 0.14
N HIS A 238 12.01 19.69 0.23
CA HIS A 238 12.81 20.77 -0.34
C HIS A 238 13.76 20.19 -1.37
N LEU A 239 13.67 20.68 -2.61
CA LEU A 239 14.58 20.35 -3.71
C LEU A 239 15.19 21.63 -4.28
N TRP A 240 16.41 21.54 -4.79
CA TRP A 240 17.10 22.61 -5.50
C TRP A 240 18.14 22.04 -6.45
N GLU A 241 18.50 22.81 -7.47
CA GLU A 241 19.67 22.54 -8.31
C GLU A 241 20.95 22.98 -7.57
N PRO A 242 21.96 22.10 -7.39
CA PRO A 242 23.24 22.47 -6.79
C PRO A 242 23.89 23.61 -7.57
N ALA A 243 24.28 24.68 -6.88
CA ALA A 243 25.08 25.73 -7.48
C ALA A 243 26.52 25.22 -7.72
N HIS A 244 27.05 25.46 -8.93
CA HIS A 244 28.45 25.18 -9.23
C HIS A 244 29.38 25.85 -8.20
N GLY A 245 30.28 25.07 -7.59
CA GLY A 245 31.34 25.58 -6.71
C GLY A 245 31.06 25.59 -5.21
N LEU A 246 29.80 25.40 -4.77
CA LEU A 246 29.49 25.14 -3.35
C LEU A 246 29.64 23.64 -3.10
N ARG A 247 30.53 23.24 -2.19
CA ARG A 247 30.64 21.86 -1.68
C ARG A 247 29.94 21.80 -0.32
N SER A 248 28.74 21.23 -0.28
CA SER A 248 28.10 20.77 0.95
C SER A 248 28.31 19.26 1.11
N LEU A 249 28.32 18.79 2.36
CA LEU A 249 28.40 17.35 2.71
C LEU A 249 27.24 16.51 2.11
N TRP A 250 26.21 17.17 1.59
CA TRP A 250 24.98 16.57 1.06
C TRP A 250 24.82 16.71 -0.47
N GLN A 251 25.84 17.16 -1.20
CA GLN A 251 25.74 17.47 -2.63
C GLN A 251 26.50 16.46 -3.50
N SER A 252 25.80 15.86 -4.47
CA SER A 252 26.41 15.42 -5.73
C SER A 252 26.71 16.66 -6.57
N GLN A 253 27.75 16.62 -7.42
CA GLN A 253 28.11 17.78 -8.26
C GLN A 253 27.08 18.05 -9.38
N GLU A 254 26.15 17.13 -9.64
CA GLU A 254 25.18 17.19 -10.73
C GLU A 254 23.84 16.56 -10.30
N GLY A 255 22.70 17.05 -10.82
CA GLY A 255 21.33 16.59 -10.51
C GLY A 255 20.53 17.52 -9.58
N LEU A 256 19.45 17.03 -8.97
CA LEU A 256 18.73 17.75 -7.90
C LEU A 256 19.19 17.27 -6.52
N SER A 257 19.41 18.20 -5.62
CA SER A 257 19.68 17.93 -4.20
C SER A 257 18.55 18.44 -3.34
N GLY A 258 18.36 17.84 -2.17
CA GLY A 258 17.23 18.14 -1.32
C GLY A 258 17.28 17.50 0.05
N PHE A 259 16.21 17.73 0.80
CA PHE A 259 15.89 17.00 2.00
C PHE A 259 14.38 16.96 2.22
N ILE A 260 13.94 15.95 2.97
CA ILE A 260 12.60 15.92 3.57
C ILE A 260 12.73 16.30 5.04
N SER A 261 12.06 17.36 5.46
CA SER A 261 11.81 17.64 6.87
C SER A 261 10.57 16.90 7.31
N TYR A 262 10.61 16.26 8.47
CA TYR A 262 9.50 15.44 8.96
C TYR A 262 9.31 15.61 10.46
N SER A 263 8.07 15.44 10.92
CA SER A 263 7.74 15.49 12.35
C SER A 263 8.19 14.21 13.03
N THR A 264 9.07 14.33 14.02
CA THR A 264 9.55 13.18 14.82
C THR A 264 8.51 12.66 15.80
N ASP A 265 7.45 13.43 16.05
CA ASP A 265 6.28 12.95 16.79
C ASP A 265 5.47 11.93 15.97
N LEU A 266 5.61 11.91 14.63
CA LEU A 266 4.83 11.07 13.73
C LEU A 266 5.65 9.96 13.05
N PHE A 267 6.89 10.25 12.66
CA PHE A 267 7.67 9.37 11.78
C PHE A 267 9.03 8.99 12.34
N ASP A 268 9.42 7.75 12.08
CA ASP A 268 10.77 7.25 12.27
C ASP A 268 11.67 7.62 11.09
N ARG A 269 12.96 7.79 11.38
CA ARG A 269 13.98 8.06 10.36
C ARG A 269 13.97 7.00 9.25
N ASP A 270 13.82 5.73 9.61
CA ASP A 270 13.80 4.62 8.64
C ASP A 270 12.56 4.64 7.74
N ARG A 271 11.42 5.14 8.24
CA ARG A 271 10.19 5.33 7.47
C ARG A 271 10.41 6.36 6.37
N ILE A 272 11.05 7.47 6.70
CA ILE A 272 11.38 8.54 5.76
C ILE A 272 12.43 8.09 4.75
N GLY A 273 13.44 7.33 5.19
CA GLY A 273 14.41 6.71 4.29
C GLY A 273 13.74 5.80 3.24
N ARG A 274 12.78 4.96 3.65
CA ARG A 274 11.99 4.13 2.71
C ARG A 274 11.12 4.98 1.78
N LEU A 275 10.43 6.00 2.31
CA LEU A 275 9.61 6.92 1.50
C LEU A 275 10.43 7.57 0.37
N ILE A 276 11.68 7.97 0.67
CA ILE A 276 12.59 8.54 -0.32
C ILE A 276 13.03 7.51 -1.36
N GLY A 277 13.38 6.30 -0.94
CA GLY A 277 13.71 5.21 -1.88
C GLY A 277 12.55 4.92 -2.83
N HIS A 278 11.33 4.85 -2.29
CA HIS A 278 10.12 4.70 -3.09
C HIS A 278 9.87 5.87 -4.04
N PHE A 279 10.13 7.11 -3.60
CA PHE A 279 9.99 8.28 -4.47
C PHE A 279 10.97 8.21 -5.64
N GLN A 280 12.23 7.82 -5.40
CA GLN A 280 13.23 7.64 -6.45
C GLN A 280 12.84 6.54 -7.45
N THR A 281 12.44 5.36 -6.97
CA THR A 281 11.98 4.26 -7.83
C THR A 281 10.74 4.66 -8.63
N LEU A 282 9.82 5.41 -8.03
CA LEU A 282 8.64 5.92 -8.73
C LEU A 282 9.02 6.91 -9.85
N LEU A 283 9.96 7.84 -9.60
CA LEU A 283 10.46 8.77 -10.62
C LEU A 283 11.10 8.04 -11.80
N GLU A 284 11.92 7.01 -11.53
CA GLU A 284 12.52 6.16 -12.58
C GLU A 284 11.43 5.44 -13.41
N GLY A 285 10.42 4.87 -12.74
CA GLY A 285 9.29 4.22 -13.38
C GLY A 285 8.45 5.17 -14.25
N ILE A 286 8.22 6.40 -13.76
CA ILE A 286 7.49 7.45 -14.48
C ILE A 286 8.19 7.83 -15.78
N VAL A 287 9.51 8.04 -15.73
CA VAL A 287 10.30 8.40 -16.91
C VAL A 287 10.32 7.23 -17.92
N ALA A 288 10.40 6.00 -17.43
CA ALA A 288 10.41 4.81 -18.28
C ALA A 288 9.07 4.56 -18.99
N ASN A 289 7.94 4.81 -18.32
CA ASN A 289 6.61 4.64 -18.92
C ASN A 289 5.57 5.63 -18.33
N PRO A 290 5.51 6.88 -18.84
CA PRO A 290 4.60 7.90 -18.34
C PRO A 290 3.11 7.64 -18.67
N ASP A 291 2.85 6.68 -19.56
CA ASP A 291 1.50 6.31 -20.00
C ASP A 291 0.97 5.08 -19.23
N ALA A 292 1.74 4.53 -18.27
CA ALA A 292 1.25 3.54 -17.32
C ALA A 292 0.24 4.14 -16.32
N SER A 293 -0.69 3.32 -15.84
CA SER A 293 -1.59 3.70 -14.74
C SER A 293 -0.81 3.86 -13.43
N LEU A 294 -1.32 4.69 -12.52
CA LEU A 294 -0.62 4.99 -11.27
C LEU A 294 -0.33 3.73 -10.42
N SER A 295 -1.26 2.77 -10.41
CA SER A 295 -1.12 1.50 -9.69
C SER A 295 -0.03 0.59 -10.28
N ALA A 296 0.18 0.66 -11.60
CA ALA A 296 1.17 -0.16 -12.30
C ALA A 296 2.61 0.38 -12.20
N LEU A 297 2.79 1.64 -11.82
CA LEU A 297 4.13 2.21 -11.63
C LEU A 297 4.88 1.52 -10.46
N PRO A 298 6.19 1.26 -10.62
CA PRO A 298 6.99 0.63 -9.58
C PRO A 298 7.11 1.54 -8.37
N LEU A 299 7.11 0.94 -7.18
CA LEU A 299 7.25 1.65 -5.91
C LEU A 299 8.35 1.04 -5.05
N LEU A 300 8.41 -0.29 -4.99
CA LEU A 300 9.37 -1.02 -4.18
C LEU A 300 10.77 -0.86 -4.73
N THR A 301 11.72 -0.58 -3.84
CA THR A 301 13.13 -0.58 -4.20
C THR A 301 13.59 -2.00 -4.59
N PRO A 302 14.68 -2.15 -5.36
CA PRO A 302 15.23 -3.47 -5.68
C PRO A 302 15.52 -4.34 -4.44
N ALA A 303 15.95 -3.72 -3.34
CA ALA A 303 16.21 -4.41 -2.08
C ALA A 303 14.92 -4.96 -1.44
N GLU A 304 13.84 -4.19 -1.45
CA GLU A 304 12.55 -4.63 -0.93
C GLU A 304 11.93 -5.72 -1.80
N GLN A 305 12.05 -5.63 -3.12
CA GLN A 305 11.60 -6.69 -4.02
C GLN A 305 12.36 -8.01 -3.79
N GLN A 306 13.68 -7.94 -3.57
CA GLN A 306 14.49 -9.10 -3.19
C GLN A 306 14.07 -9.66 -1.83
N GLN A 307 13.80 -8.81 -0.86
CA GLN A 307 13.34 -9.21 0.47
C GLN A 307 11.97 -9.91 0.42
N LEU A 308 11.01 -9.36 -0.33
CA LEU A 308 9.70 -10.00 -0.54
C LEU A 308 9.85 -11.34 -1.26
N THR A 309 10.76 -11.43 -2.23
CA THR A 309 11.07 -12.69 -2.92
C THR A 309 11.68 -13.71 -1.96
N ALA A 310 12.55 -13.27 -1.05
CA ALA A 310 13.16 -14.12 -0.03
C ALA A 310 12.15 -14.63 0.99
N TRP A 311 11.23 -13.79 1.46
CA TRP A 311 10.15 -14.18 2.37
C TRP A 311 9.18 -15.18 1.73
N ASN A 312 8.88 -14.99 0.45
CA ASN A 312 8.01 -15.89 -0.31
C ASN A 312 8.75 -17.13 -0.86
N ARG A 313 10.05 -17.28 -0.57
CA ARG A 313 10.82 -18.47 -0.91
C ARG A 313 10.44 -19.60 0.05
N SER A 314 9.31 -20.24 -0.20
CA SER A 314 8.97 -21.48 0.48
C SER A 314 10.07 -22.53 0.19
N PRO A 315 10.67 -23.18 1.21
CA PRO A 315 11.61 -24.27 1.01
C PRO A 315 11.04 -25.45 0.18
N LEU A 316 9.73 -25.45 -0.09
CA LEU A 316 8.97 -26.55 -0.67
C LEU A 316 8.43 -26.31 -2.09
N ALA A 317 8.82 -25.25 -2.79
CA ALA A 317 8.44 -25.05 -4.20
C ALA A 317 9.64 -25.22 -5.16
N PRO A 318 9.67 -26.22 -6.07
CA PRO A 318 8.87 -27.43 -6.17
C PRO A 318 9.60 -28.65 -5.55
N LEU A 319 8.84 -29.54 -4.90
CA LEU A 319 9.16 -30.96 -4.69
C LEU A 319 9.51 -31.75 -5.98
N LYS A 320 9.88 -31.08 -7.08
CA LYS A 320 10.43 -31.69 -8.29
C LYS A 320 11.89 -32.13 -8.10
N LYS A 321 12.64 -31.63 -7.09
CA LYS A 321 14.09 -31.89 -6.96
C LYS A 321 14.63 -32.06 -5.53
N GLN A 322 13.84 -32.56 -4.58
CA GLN A 322 14.44 -33.15 -3.36
C GLN A 322 14.53 -34.68 -3.52
N PRO A 323 15.68 -35.31 -3.22
CA PRO A 323 15.84 -36.76 -3.24
C PRO A 323 15.34 -37.46 -1.97
N GLU A 324 14.93 -36.73 -0.94
CA GLU A 324 14.76 -37.30 0.41
C GLU A 324 13.32 -37.56 0.85
N VAL A 325 12.31 -37.24 0.03
CA VAL A 325 10.98 -37.87 0.21
C VAL A 325 10.89 -39.11 -0.68
N SER A 326 11.82 -40.04 -0.49
CA SER A 326 11.89 -41.30 -1.25
C SER A 326 10.62 -42.15 -1.08
N LEU A 327 9.92 -42.02 0.05
CA LEU A 327 8.61 -42.64 0.26
C LEU A 327 7.50 -42.17 -0.71
N LEU A 328 7.59 -40.95 -1.28
CA LEU A 328 6.58 -40.43 -2.21
C LEU A 328 6.88 -40.75 -3.68
N LYS A 329 8.14 -40.98 -4.06
CA LYS A 329 8.54 -41.25 -5.46
C LYS A 329 8.32 -42.70 -5.87
N ASP A 330 8.47 -43.65 -4.95
CA ASP A 330 8.41 -45.08 -5.28
C ASP A 330 6.97 -45.60 -5.49
N LEU A 331 5.95 -44.76 -5.30
CA LEU A 331 4.52 -45.14 -5.38
C LEU A 331 3.67 -44.27 -6.32
N GLY A 332 4.29 -43.53 -7.26
CA GLY A 332 3.63 -43.11 -8.51
C GLY A 332 2.40 -42.19 -8.42
N GLY A 333 2.48 -41.03 -7.75
CA GLY A 333 1.45 -39.98 -7.88
C GLY A 333 1.28 -39.06 -6.66
N SER A 334 0.42 -38.04 -6.81
CA SER A 334 -0.09 -37.23 -5.70
C SER A 334 -0.91 -38.12 -4.77
N ARG A 335 -0.40 -38.44 -3.57
CA ARG A 335 -1.15 -39.27 -2.61
C ARG A 335 -2.24 -38.44 -1.96
N CYS A 336 -3.49 -38.86 -2.13
CA CYS A 336 -4.60 -38.43 -1.28
C CYS A 336 -4.36 -38.81 0.18
N PHE A 337 -4.98 -38.08 1.12
CA PHE A 337 -4.81 -38.32 2.56
C PHE A 337 -5.05 -39.78 2.98
N HIS A 338 -6.08 -40.45 2.43
CA HIS A 338 -6.38 -41.85 2.75
C HIS A 338 -5.27 -42.83 2.34
N HIS A 339 -4.51 -42.55 1.27
CA HIS A 339 -3.36 -43.37 0.87
C HIS A 339 -2.17 -43.22 1.84
N LEU A 340 -2.03 -42.05 2.48
CA LEU A 340 -1.03 -41.85 3.54
C LEU A 340 -1.44 -42.62 4.80
N PHE A 341 -2.74 -42.63 5.12
CA PHE A 341 -3.29 -43.42 6.20
C PHE A 341 -3.09 -44.93 5.96
N GLU A 342 -3.43 -45.45 4.78
CA GLU A 342 -3.20 -46.86 4.40
C GLU A 342 -1.73 -47.28 4.47
N ALA A 343 -0.82 -46.38 4.06
CA ALA A 343 0.61 -46.64 4.19
C ALA A 343 1.03 -46.77 5.67
N GLN A 344 0.45 -45.96 6.56
CA GLN A 344 0.67 -46.09 8.00
C GLN A 344 0.06 -47.40 8.56
N VAL A 345 -1.11 -47.81 8.05
CA VAL A 345 -1.74 -49.10 8.41
C VAL A 345 -0.84 -50.28 8.05
N ALA A 346 -0.20 -50.24 6.88
CA ALA A 346 0.73 -51.29 6.46
C ALA A 346 2.00 -51.34 7.33
N LEU A 347 2.47 -50.20 7.83
CA LEU A 347 3.67 -50.11 8.67
C LEU A 347 3.45 -50.56 10.11
N ALA A 348 2.29 -50.23 10.70
CA ALA A 348 2.00 -50.50 12.11
C ALA A 348 0.54 -50.89 12.34
N PRO A 349 0.09 -52.06 11.83
CA PRO A 349 -1.32 -52.42 11.83
C PRO A 349 -1.93 -52.57 13.23
N GLU A 350 -1.17 -53.11 14.20
CA GLU A 350 -1.63 -53.36 15.57
C GLU A 350 -1.45 -52.16 16.51
N ALA A 351 -0.87 -51.06 16.02
CA ALA A 351 -0.76 -49.85 16.82
C ALA A 351 -2.12 -49.17 16.97
N ILE A 352 -2.38 -48.58 18.14
CA ILE A 352 -3.61 -47.83 18.39
C ILE A 352 -3.63 -46.57 17.51
N ALA A 353 -4.68 -46.43 16.69
CA ALA A 353 -4.91 -45.29 15.80
C ALA A 353 -5.89 -44.27 16.38
N LEU A 354 -6.90 -44.76 17.11
CA LEU A 354 -7.98 -43.93 17.64
C LEU A 354 -8.38 -44.41 19.04
N VAL A 355 -8.58 -43.46 19.96
CA VAL A 355 -9.11 -43.72 21.29
C VAL A 355 -10.36 -42.85 21.48
N SER A 356 -11.44 -43.47 21.91
CA SER A 356 -12.74 -42.86 22.14
C SER A 356 -13.37 -43.43 23.42
N GLU A 357 -14.53 -42.91 23.83
CA GLU A 357 -15.28 -43.45 24.98
C GLU A 357 -15.73 -44.90 24.75
N GLN A 358 -15.93 -45.28 23.48
CA GLN A 358 -16.31 -46.63 23.06
C GLN A 358 -15.13 -47.61 23.05
N GLY A 359 -13.90 -47.15 23.30
CA GLY A 359 -12.69 -47.95 23.32
C GLY A 359 -11.60 -47.46 22.36
N ALA A 360 -10.59 -48.31 22.16
CA ALA A 360 -9.47 -48.04 21.27
C ALA A 360 -9.53 -48.91 20.02
N LEU A 361 -9.28 -48.31 18.86
CA LEU A 361 -9.15 -49.00 17.58
C LEU A 361 -7.70 -48.97 17.11
N THR A 362 -7.22 -50.11 16.67
CA THR A 362 -5.94 -50.23 15.95
C THR A 362 -6.03 -49.62 14.55
N TYR A 363 -4.89 -49.33 13.92
CA TYR A 363 -4.85 -48.91 12.52
C TYR A 363 -5.54 -49.92 11.60
N ARG A 364 -5.34 -51.23 11.84
CA ARG A 364 -5.96 -52.30 11.07
C ARG A 364 -7.49 -52.24 11.17
N GLU A 365 -8.03 -52.18 12.39
CA GLU A 365 -9.48 -52.18 12.63
C GLU A 365 -10.14 -50.92 12.06
N LEU A 366 -9.55 -49.75 12.29
CA LEU A 366 -10.06 -48.49 11.76
C LEU A 366 -10.06 -48.49 10.22
N ASN A 367 -9.00 -49.00 9.60
CA ASN A 367 -8.93 -49.10 8.16
C ASN A 367 -9.97 -50.07 7.59
N GLN A 368 -10.18 -51.22 8.22
CA GLN A 368 -11.20 -52.19 7.80
C GLN A 368 -12.60 -51.60 7.85
N GLN A 369 -12.95 -50.87 8.92
CA GLN A 369 -14.25 -50.22 9.03
C GLN A 369 -14.42 -49.10 7.99
N ALA A 370 -13.39 -48.30 7.77
CA ALA A 370 -13.40 -47.27 6.72
C ALA A 370 -13.48 -47.87 5.30
N ASP A 371 -12.80 -48.99 5.03
CA ASP A 371 -12.86 -49.72 3.75
C ASP A 371 -14.26 -50.29 3.49
N GLN A 372 -14.90 -50.85 4.50
CA GLN A 372 -16.27 -51.33 4.42
C GLN A 372 -17.23 -50.19 4.08
N LEU A 373 -17.14 -49.08 4.81
CA LEU A 373 -17.96 -47.90 4.52
C LEU A 373 -17.71 -47.35 3.10
N ALA A 374 -16.45 -47.28 2.67
CA ALA A 374 -16.10 -46.82 1.33
C ALA A 374 -16.73 -47.69 0.23
N GLN A 375 -16.70 -49.01 0.40
CA GLN A 375 -17.35 -49.95 -0.51
C GLN A 375 -18.87 -49.76 -0.54
N THR A 376 -19.51 -49.59 0.62
CA THR A 376 -20.94 -49.29 0.71
C THR A 376 -21.28 -47.97 0.00
N LEU A 377 -20.51 -46.91 0.24
CA LEU A 377 -20.70 -45.61 -0.43
C LEU A 377 -20.57 -45.73 -1.95
N HIS A 378 -19.61 -46.51 -2.44
CA HIS A 378 -19.43 -46.76 -3.87
C HIS A 378 -20.64 -47.51 -4.47
N GLN A 379 -21.16 -48.51 -3.76
CA GLN A 379 -22.36 -49.24 -4.17
C GLN A 379 -23.62 -48.37 -4.18
N MET A 380 -23.71 -47.41 -3.25
CA MET A 380 -24.76 -46.39 -3.24
C MET A 380 -24.56 -45.29 -4.30
N GLY A 381 -23.52 -45.41 -5.14
CA GLY A 381 -23.32 -44.57 -6.31
C GLY A 381 -22.34 -43.41 -6.13
N THR A 382 -21.63 -43.32 -5.00
CA THR A 382 -20.62 -42.27 -4.76
C THR A 382 -19.50 -42.35 -5.78
N ARG A 383 -19.21 -41.24 -6.43
CA ARG A 383 -18.14 -41.06 -7.42
C ARG A 383 -17.10 -40.04 -6.93
N PRO A 384 -15.89 -40.06 -7.52
CA PRO A 384 -14.88 -39.04 -7.23
C PRO A 384 -15.41 -37.62 -7.44
N GLY A 385 -15.31 -36.79 -6.39
CA GLY A 385 -15.79 -35.40 -6.39
C GLY A 385 -17.21 -35.19 -5.85
N ASP A 386 -17.96 -36.26 -5.57
CA ASP A 386 -19.29 -36.14 -4.97
C ASP A 386 -19.21 -35.66 -3.52
N LEU A 387 -20.21 -34.88 -3.11
CA LEU A 387 -20.35 -34.46 -1.72
C LEU A 387 -21.13 -35.50 -0.92
N VAL A 388 -20.65 -35.85 0.28
CA VAL A 388 -21.37 -36.73 1.20
C VAL A 388 -21.56 -35.99 2.52
N GLY A 389 -22.79 -35.81 2.96
CA GLY A 389 -23.08 -35.21 4.26
C GLY A 389 -22.60 -36.12 5.38
N LEU A 390 -22.01 -35.53 6.43
CA LEU A 390 -21.61 -36.23 7.65
C LEU A 390 -22.15 -35.47 8.86
N CYS A 391 -23.23 -35.99 9.45
CA CYS A 391 -23.90 -35.43 10.63
C CYS A 391 -23.86 -36.43 11.77
N VAL A 392 -22.78 -36.43 12.55
CA VAL A 392 -22.56 -37.38 13.65
C VAL A 392 -22.01 -36.64 14.86
N ASP A 393 -22.29 -37.19 16.04
CA ASP A 393 -21.61 -36.76 17.26
C ASP A 393 -20.12 -37.13 17.22
N ARG A 394 -19.34 -36.54 18.14
CA ARG A 394 -17.91 -36.82 18.26
C ARG A 394 -17.70 -38.26 18.79
N SER A 395 -17.56 -39.21 17.88
CA SER A 395 -17.29 -40.63 18.16
C SER A 395 -16.25 -41.22 17.19
N ALA A 396 -15.96 -42.52 17.33
CA ALA A 396 -15.18 -43.25 16.34
C ALA A 396 -15.80 -43.21 14.93
N ASP A 397 -17.14 -43.21 14.86
CA ASP A 397 -17.92 -43.16 13.61
C ASP A 397 -17.61 -41.92 12.78
N MET A 398 -17.29 -40.79 13.42
CA MET A 398 -16.88 -39.57 12.71
C MET A 398 -15.59 -39.79 11.91
N VAL A 399 -14.59 -40.43 12.53
CA VAL A 399 -13.30 -40.69 11.86
C VAL A 399 -13.47 -41.76 10.78
N ILE A 400 -14.26 -42.80 11.04
CA ILE A 400 -14.63 -43.83 10.06
C ILE A 400 -15.37 -43.20 8.88
N GLY A 401 -16.33 -42.32 9.15
CA GLY A 401 -17.10 -41.55 8.18
C GLY A 401 -16.22 -40.71 7.26
N ILE A 402 -15.32 -39.90 7.86
CA ILE A 402 -14.36 -39.09 7.09
C ILE A 402 -13.47 -39.97 6.22
N LEU A 403 -12.84 -41.00 6.79
CA LEU A 403 -11.94 -41.88 6.04
C LEU A 403 -12.68 -42.67 4.94
N GLY A 404 -13.87 -43.19 5.23
CA GLY A 404 -14.70 -43.93 4.29
C GLY A 404 -15.16 -43.06 3.12
N ILE A 405 -15.61 -41.82 3.37
CA ILE A 405 -15.96 -40.86 2.31
C ILE A 405 -14.73 -40.55 1.44
N LEU A 406 -13.59 -40.27 2.06
CA LEU A 406 -12.35 -39.97 1.33
C LEU A 406 -11.86 -41.15 0.50
N LYS A 407 -11.99 -42.39 1.01
CA LYS A 407 -11.66 -43.64 0.30
C LYS A 407 -12.63 -43.94 -0.85
N ALA A 408 -13.91 -43.56 -0.71
CA ALA A 408 -14.89 -43.60 -1.81
C ALA A 408 -14.63 -42.53 -2.89
N GLY A 409 -13.69 -41.60 -2.66
CA GLY A 409 -13.36 -40.50 -3.55
C GLY A 409 -14.25 -39.25 -3.38
N GLY A 410 -15.18 -39.28 -2.41
CA GLY A 410 -16.04 -38.14 -2.11
C GLY A 410 -15.35 -37.10 -1.22
N ALA A 411 -16.00 -35.94 -1.09
CA ALA A 411 -15.67 -34.93 -0.11
C ALA A 411 -16.78 -34.89 0.97
N TYR A 412 -16.38 -34.95 2.23
CA TYR A 412 -17.36 -34.89 3.31
C TYR A 412 -17.79 -33.45 3.56
N VAL A 413 -19.09 -33.26 3.78
CA VAL A 413 -19.68 -31.99 4.23
C VAL A 413 -20.01 -32.17 5.71
N PRO A 414 -19.26 -31.58 6.64
CA PRO A 414 -19.55 -31.72 8.07
C PRO A 414 -20.81 -30.92 8.44
N LEU A 415 -21.77 -31.57 9.09
CA LEU A 415 -22.95 -30.96 9.69
C LEU A 415 -22.90 -31.21 11.20
N ASP A 416 -23.00 -30.15 11.99
CA ASP A 416 -23.07 -30.27 13.45
C ASP A 416 -24.53 -30.51 13.86
N PRO A 417 -24.86 -31.64 14.53
CA PRO A 417 -26.23 -31.91 14.95
C PRO A 417 -26.80 -30.87 15.93
N ASN A 418 -25.95 -30.07 16.59
CA ASN A 418 -26.38 -29.01 17.52
C ASN A 418 -26.75 -27.70 16.81
N TYR A 419 -26.62 -27.62 15.48
CA TYR A 419 -27.07 -26.44 14.75
C TYR A 419 -28.61 -26.34 14.71
N PRO A 420 -29.16 -25.11 14.68
CA PRO A 420 -30.58 -24.92 14.48
C PRO A 420 -31.06 -25.56 13.18
N ASP A 421 -32.29 -26.10 13.19
CA ASP A 421 -32.89 -26.81 12.05
C ASP A 421 -32.81 -26.02 10.73
N ASP A 422 -33.07 -24.70 10.78
CA ASP A 422 -33.00 -23.81 9.61
C ASP A 422 -31.60 -23.80 8.97
N ARG A 423 -30.55 -23.90 9.79
CA ARG A 423 -29.15 -23.91 9.33
C ARG A 423 -28.81 -25.25 8.67
N LEU A 424 -29.23 -26.35 9.27
CA LEU A 424 -29.05 -27.70 8.70
C LEU A 424 -29.82 -27.84 7.40
N HIS A 425 -31.07 -27.36 7.36
CA HIS A 425 -31.90 -27.37 6.15
C HIS A 425 -31.26 -26.55 5.03
N PHE A 426 -30.76 -25.34 5.34
CA PHE A 426 -30.03 -24.52 4.38
C PHE A 426 -28.80 -25.24 3.82
N MET A 427 -27.96 -25.83 4.67
CA MET A 427 -26.75 -26.54 4.23
C MET A 427 -27.07 -27.73 3.33
N LEU A 428 -28.07 -28.54 3.69
CA LEU A 428 -28.50 -29.68 2.86
C LEU A 428 -29.12 -29.23 1.53
N THR A 429 -29.85 -28.11 1.52
CA THR A 429 -30.44 -27.55 0.30
C THR A 429 -29.39 -26.99 -0.65
N ASP A 430 -28.37 -26.31 -0.12
CA ASP A 430 -27.29 -25.68 -0.90
C ASP A 430 -26.32 -26.73 -1.45
N THR A 431 -25.96 -27.72 -0.62
CA THR A 431 -24.99 -28.76 -0.99
C THR A 431 -25.60 -29.91 -1.80
N GLN A 432 -26.92 -30.10 -1.73
CA GLN A 432 -27.65 -31.13 -2.47
C GLN A 432 -26.99 -32.52 -2.36
N VAL A 433 -26.51 -32.86 -1.16
CA VAL A 433 -25.81 -34.13 -0.93
C VAL A 433 -26.74 -35.31 -1.25
N PRO A 434 -26.32 -36.28 -2.09
CA PRO A 434 -27.11 -37.47 -2.39
C PRO A 434 -27.18 -38.43 -1.19
N LEU A 435 -26.15 -38.43 -0.34
CA LEU A 435 -26.01 -39.29 0.82
C LEU A 435 -25.71 -38.47 2.08
N LEU A 436 -26.33 -38.86 3.20
CA LEU A 436 -26.09 -38.27 4.51
C LEU A 436 -25.77 -39.38 5.52
N LEU A 437 -24.52 -39.40 5.98
CA LEU A 437 -24.06 -40.28 7.05
C LEU A 437 -24.43 -39.69 8.40
N THR A 438 -25.05 -40.49 9.26
CA THR A 438 -25.47 -40.05 10.60
C THR A 438 -25.44 -41.20 11.61
N GLN A 439 -25.98 -40.97 12.81
CA GLN A 439 -26.21 -41.97 13.84
C GLN A 439 -27.71 -42.17 14.06
N SER A 440 -28.13 -43.39 14.41
CA SER A 440 -29.55 -43.76 14.47
C SER A 440 -30.39 -42.85 15.38
N TRP A 441 -29.82 -42.37 16.48
CA TRP A 441 -30.51 -41.45 17.42
C TRP A 441 -30.62 -40.01 16.91
N LEU A 442 -29.84 -39.61 15.90
CA LEU A 442 -29.89 -38.27 15.30
C LEU A 442 -30.90 -38.18 14.15
N VAL A 443 -31.36 -39.32 13.60
CA VAL A 443 -32.23 -39.36 12.41
C VAL A 443 -33.51 -38.54 12.59
N GLU A 444 -34.13 -38.59 13.76
CA GLU A 444 -35.36 -37.85 14.05
C GLU A 444 -35.15 -36.33 14.18
N GLN A 445 -33.92 -35.90 14.44
CA GLN A 445 -33.53 -34.50 14.61
C GLN A 445 -33.09 -33.87 13.28
N LEU A 446 -32.87 -34.68 12.24
CA LEU A 446 -32.45 -34.18 10.94
C LEU A 446 -33.62 -33.50 10.20
N PRO A 447 -33.41 -32.34 9.58
CA PRO A 447 -34.42 -31.73 8.73
C PRO A 447 -34.70 -32.64 7.52
N ARG A 448 -35.93 -32.61 7.03
CA ARG A 448 -36.32 -33.38 5.85
C ARG A 448 -35.48 -32.95 4.65
N SER A 449 -34.83 -33.91 4.00
CA SER A 449 -34.01 -33.70 2.81
C SER A 449 -34.22 -34.81 1.79
N GLN A 450 -33.67 -34.63 0.59
CA GLN A 450 -33.68 -35.65 -0.48
C GLN A 450 -32.52 -36.65 -0.35
N ALA A 451 -31.63 -36.44 0.63
CA ALA A 451 -30.47 -37.30 0.83
C ALA A 451 -30.89 -38.68 1.34
N THR A 452 -30.24 -39.73 0.85
CA THR A 452 -30.40 -41.07 1.42
C THR A 452 -29.59 -41.14 2.72
N ILE A 453 -30.27 -41.45 3.83
CA ILE A 453 -29.65 -41.51 5.15
C ILE A 453 -29.01 -42.87 5.38
N LEU A 454 -27.75 -42.89 5.83
CA LEU A 454 -27.03 -44.09 6.25
C LEU A 454 -26.54 -43.91 7.69
N CYS A 455 -26.97 -44.81 8.59
CA CYS A 455 -26.57 -44.79 10.00
C CYS A 455 -25.28 -45.58 10.20
N LEU A 456 -24.24 -44.96 10.77
CA LEU A 456 -22.92 -45.57 10.97
C LEU A 456 -22.85 -46.54 12.16
N ASP A 457 -23.77 -46.40 13.11
CA ASP A 457 -23.92 -47.23 14.30
C ASP A 457 -24.78 -48.50 14.06
N GLN A 458 -25.22 -48.73 12.83
CA GLN A 458 -25.98 -49.91 12.41
C GLN A 458 -25.18 -50.77 11.41
N PRO A 459 -25.49 -52.08 11.26
CA PRO A 459 -24.85 -52.90 10.25
C PRO A 459 -25.01 -52.30 8.86
N LEU A 460 -23.89 -52.02 8.19
CA LEU A 460 -23.87 -51.50 6.83
C LEU A 460 -24.57 -52.51 5.89
N PRO A 461 -25.38 -52.04 4.92
CA PRO A 461 -26.07 -52.93 3.99
C PRO A 461 -25.07 -53.81 3.23
N LEU A 462 -25.22 -55.12 3.36
CA LEU A 462 -24.37 -56.13 2.71
C LEU A 462 -24.67 -56.19 1.21
N ALA A 463 -23.62 -56.40 0.42
CA ALA A 463 -23.74 -56.68 -1.01
C ALA A 463 -24.59 -57.95 -1.27
N PRO A 464 -25.41 -58.00 -2.34
CA PRO A 464 -25.88 -59.27 -2.86
C PRO A 464 -24.66 -60.08 -3.33
N SER A 465 -24.49 -61.30 -2.81
CA SER A 465 -23.45 -62.21 -3.26
C SER A 465 -23.63 -62.52 -4.75
N PRO A 466 -22.56 -62.60 -5.57
CA PRO A 466 -22.69 -63.10 -6.92
C PRO A 466 -23.20 -64.55 -6.84
N GLN A 467 -24.40 -64.79 -7.39
CA GLN A 467 -24.96 -66.13 -7.48
C GLN A 467 -23.98 -67.00 -8.26
N ARG A 468 -23.49 -68.08 -7.63
CA ARG A 468 -22.78 -69.14 -8.35
C ARG A 468 -23.79 -69.79 -9.29
N GLU A 469 -23.65 -69.56 -10.60
CA GLU A 469 -24.29 -70.40 -11.60
C GLU A 469 -23.87 -71.85 -11.38
N GLN A 470 -24.82 -72.67 -10.92
CA GLN A 470 -24.72 -74.11 -11.02
C GLN A 470 -24.78 -74.47 -12.50
N VAL A 471 -23.61 -74.77 -13.08
CA VAL A 471 -23.55 -75.55 -14.31
C VAL A 471 -23.74 -77.01 -13.90
N GLU A 472 -24.99 -77.44 -13.83
CA GLU A 472 -25.32 -78.87 -13.91
C GLU A 472 -25.32 -79.31 -15.38
N SER A 473 -24.56 -80.39 -15.57
CA SER A 473 -24.28 -81.18 -16.76
C SER A 473 -25.46 -81.53 -17.67
N GLU A 474 -25.19 -81.60 -18.97
CA GLU A 474 -25.65 -82.73 -19.78
C GLU A 474 -24.48 -83.27 -20.60
N GLY A 475 -24.13 -84.52 -20.33
CA GLY A 475 -23.40 -85.37 -21.26
C GLY A 475 -24.38 -86.38 -21.86
N CYS A 476 -24.42 -86.45 -23.18
CA CYS A 476 -24.43 -87.69 -23.96
C CYS A 476 -24.03 -87.37 -25.41
#